data_AF-A0A951J201-F1
#
_entry.id   AF-A0A951J201-F1
#
_cell.length_a   1.000
_cell.length_b   1.000
_cell.length_c   1.000
_cell.angle_alpha   90.00
_cell.angle_beta   90.00
_cell.angle_gamma   90.00
#
_symmetry.space_group_name_H-M   'P 1'
#
loop_
_entity.id
_entity.type
_entity.pdbx_description
1 polymer ?
#
loop_
_entity_poly.entity_id
_entity_poly.type
_entity_poly.pdbx_seq_one_letter_code
_entity_poly.pdbx_strand_id
1 'polypeptide(L)'
;MKKFTFLLIIVFFSMCKTVKPIFSKTEETIEETIEKIKEEDRLPNEKDVIDLPDYAQVRDDFRSVSEKTKENYLRGMRATEPQYAVVILTKGYKGENIRLKGDEKTYFNGMTMSDLKTGIAKSVRVDNSKDLVIHDNFTGKSLTIESDHLKMFKFIYILKNNSDKEVPFRVTFSNTLRPVL
;
A
#
# COMPACT_ATOMS: atom_id res chain seq x y z
N MET A 1 -66.10 -8.93 47.72
CA MET A 1 -65.51 -10.29 47.78
C MET A 1 -64.68 -10.45 46.51
N LYS A 2 -63.40 -10.81 46.44
CA LYS A 2 -62.39 -11.34 47.38
C LYS A 2 -61.03 -10.80 46.91
N LYS A 3 -60.20 -10.36 47.86
CA LYS A 3 -58.76 -10.17 47.71
C LYS A 3 -58.09 -11.55 47.86
N PHE A 4 -57.11 -11.89 47.04
CA PHE A 4 -56.12 -12.95 47.30
C PHE A 4 -54.80 -12.50 46.63
N THR A 5 -53.88 -11.91 47.38
CA THR A 5 -52.80 -12.51 48.18
C THR A 5 -51.60 -12.94 47.32
N PHE A 6 -50.51 -12.22 47.53
CA PHE A 6 -49.09 -12.52 47.31
C PHE A 6 -48.73 -14.02 47.22
N LEU A 7 -47.86 -14.37 46.27
CA LEU A 7 -46.81 -15.35 46.50
C LEU A 7 -45.51 -14.95 45.77
N LEU A 8 -44.50 -14.70 46.59
CA LEU A 8 -43.06 -14.58 46.36
C LEU A 8 -42.52 -15.83 45.64
N ILE A 9 -41.62 -15.71 44.65
CA ILE A 9 -40.61 -16.75 44.33
C ILE A 9 -39.38 -16.10 43.63
N ILE A 10 -38.30 -16.06 44.42
CA ILE A 10 -36.90 -16.41 44.12
C ILE A 10 -36.17 -15.63 43.02
N VAL A 11 -35.34 -14.72 43.51
CA VAL A 11 -34.12 -14.18 42.92
C VAL A 11 -33.14 -15.32 42.59
N PHE A 12 -32.77 -15.49 41.32
CA PHE A 12 -31.52 -16.12 40.94
C PHE A 12 -30.56 -15.06 40.39
N PHE A 13 -29.68 -14.57 41.26
CA PHE A 13 -28.45 -13.90 40.85
C PHE A 13 -27.55 -14.92 40.14
N SER A 14 -27.68 -15.04 38.82
CA SER A 14 -26.59 -15.58 38.01
C SER A 14 -25.55 -14.48 37.85
N MET A 15 -24.60 -14.43 38.78
CA MET A 15 -23.33 -13.76 38.55
C MET A 15 -22.55 -14.57 37.51
N CYS A 16 -22.79 -14.28 36.23
CA CYS A 16 -21.75 -14.51 35.24
C CYS A 16 -20.61 -13.57 35.59
N LYS A 17 -19.53 -14.13 36.14
CA LYS A 17 -18.23 -13.47 36.15
C LYS A 17 -17.88 -13.19 34.70
N THR A 18 -18.13 -11.97 34.25
CA THR A 18 -17.54 -11.46 33.00
C THR A 18 -16.04 -11.46 33.22
N VAL A 19 -15.40 -12.51 32.70
CA VAL A 19 -13.97 -12.55 32.45
C VAL A 19 -13.65 -11.26 31.71
N LYS A 20 -12.84 -10.39 32.31
CA LYS A 20 -12.32 -9.22 31.62
C LYS A 20 -11.60 -9.75 30.37
N PRO A 21 -12.02 -9.38 29.14
CA PRO A 21 -11.19 -9.68 27.99
C PRO A 21 -9.87 -8.93 28.20
N ILE A 22 -8.84 -9.74 28.40
CA ILE A 22 -7.45 -9.39 28.36
C ILE A 22 -7.21 -8.77 26.97
N PHE A 23 -6.79 -7.52 26.96
CA PHE A 23 -6.11 -6.87 25.83
C PHE A 23 -6.94 -6.77 24.54
N SER A 24 -7.89 -5.83 24.46
CA SER A 24 -8.23 -5.26 23.15
C SER A 24 -7.04 -4.40 22.72
N LYS A 25 -6.14 -4.99 21.93
CA LYS A 25 -5.34 -4.20 21.01
C LYS A 25 -6.39 -3.56 20.10
N THR A 26 -6.66 -2.26 20.25
CA THR A 26 -7.50 -1.54 19.29
C THR A 26 -6.87 -1.79 17.93
N GLU A 27 -7.54 -2.54 17.06
CA GLU A 27 -7.12 -2.68 15.67
C GLU A 27 -7.35 -1.30 15.04
N GLU A 28 -6.34 -0.44 15.13
CA GLU A 28 -6.32 0.84 14.39
C GLU A 28 -6.44 0.49 12.89
N THR A 29 -7.40 1.10 12.21
CA THR A 29 -7.58 0.90 10.76
C THR A 29 -6.49 1.64 9.98
N ILE A 30 -6.28 1.29 8.71
CA ILE A 30 -5.28 1.98 7.86
C ILE A 30 -5.67 3.45 7.69
N GLU A 31 -6.97 3.74 7.59
CA GLU A 31 -7.50 5.10 7.51
C GLU A 31 -7.19 5.93 8.76
N GLU A 32 -7.46 5.39 9.95
CA GLU A 32 -7.11 6.04 11.22
C GLU A 32 -5.61 6.28 11.35
N THR A 33 -4.80 5.33 10.87
CA THR A 33 -3.34 5.45 10.85
C THR A 33 -2.90 6.57 9.90
N ILE A 34 -3.50 6.66 8.71
CA ILE A 34 -3.23 7.75 7.75
C ILE A 34 -3.64 9.11 8.33
N GLU A 35 -4.77 9.20 9.02
CA GLU A 35 -5.22 10.44 9.66
C GLU A 35 -4.28 10.87 10.78
N LYS A 36 -3.88 9.95 11.67
CA LYS A 36 -2.92 10.21 12.74
C LYS A 36 -1.57 10.67 12.21
N ILE A 37 -1.07 10.06 11.13
CA ILE A 37 0.18 10.46 10.48
C ILE A 37 0.08 11.87 9.90
N LYS A 38 -1.08 12.25 9.35
CA LYS A 38 -1.33 13.62 8.87
C LYS A 38 -1.39 14.62 10.02
N GLU A 39 -2.01 14.26 11.14
CA GLU A 39 -2.06 15.10 12.35
C GLU A 39 -0.65 15.30 12.96
N GLU A 40 0.19 14.27 12.94
CA GLU A 40 1.56 14.29 13.45
C GLU A 40 2.57 14.94 12.48
N ASP A 41 2.14 15.38 11.28
CA ASP A 41 2.97 15.96 10.21
C ASP A 41 4.26 15.17 9.93
N ARG A 42 4.13 13.84 9.88
CA ARG A 42 5.25 12.94 9.60
C ARG A 42 4.96 12.05 8.39
N LEU A 43 6.00 11.39 7.88
CA LEU A 43 5.86 10.38 6.83
C LEU A 43 5.58 9.01 7.45
N PRO A 44 4.81 8.13 6.78
CA PRO A 44 4.66 6.75 7.21
C PRO A 44 5.99 6.01 7.12
N ASN A 45 6.20 5.12 8.08
CA ASN A 45 7.30 4.18 8.13
C ASN A 45 6.76 2.74 8.15
N GLU A 46 7.65 1.75 8.14
CA GLU A 46 7.30 0.32 8.09
C GLU A 46 6.33 -0.11 9.20
N LYS A 47 6.43 0.45 10.41
CA LYS A 47 5.59 0.06 11.55
C LYS A 47 4.16 0.59 11.45
N ASP A 48 3.94 1.60 10.60
CA ASP A 48 2.62 2.18 10.37
C ASP A 48 1.81 1.36 9.36
N VAL A 49 2.45 0.46 8.60
CA VAL A 49 1.75 -0.36 7.61
C VAL A 49 1.30 -1.65 8.27
N ILE A 50 0.00 -1.76 8.47
CA ILE A 50 -0.66 -2.96 8.97
C ILE A 50 -0.88 -3.92 7.79
N ASP A 51 -0.68 -5.22 8.03
CA ASP A 51 -1.00 -6.30 7.10
C ASP A 51 -0.35 -6.15 5.70
N LEU A 52 0.95 -5.87 5.68
CA LEU A 52 1.68 -5.78 4.41
C LEU A 52 1.77 -7.17 3.75
N PRO A 53 1.33 -7.33 2.49
CA PRO A 53 1.31 -8.64 1.84
C PRO A 53 2.72 -9.13 1.51
N ASP A 54 2.89 -10.45 1.39
CA ASP A 54 4.20 -11.11 1.18
C ASP A 54 4.99 -10.62 -0.04
N TYR A 55 4.31 -10.08 -1.05
CA TYR A 55 4.94 -9.51 -2.24
C TYR A 55 5.52 -8.10 -2.01
N ALA A 56 5.25 -7.48 -0.87
CA ALA A 56 5.54 -6.09 -0.57
C ALA A 56 6.47 -5.91 0.64
N GLN A 57 7.18 -4.79 0.64
CA GLN A 57 8.00 -4.31 1.76
C GLN A 57 7.95 -2.78 1.80
N VAL A 58 8.16 -2.18 2.98
CA VAL A 58 8.40 -0.73 3.13
C VAL A 58 9.89 -0.53 3.29
N ARG A 59 10.47 0.43 2.57
CA ARG A 59 11.89 0.71 2.70
C ARG A 59 12.22 2.15 2.35
N ASP A 60 12.88 2.85 3.26
CA ASP A 60 13.35 4.23 3.06
C ASP A 60 14.86 4.41 3.28
N ASP A 61 15.56 3.34 3.63
CA ASP A 61 16.99 3.32 4.05
C ASP A 61 18.00 3.36 2.88
N PHE A 62 17.52 3.45 1.63
CA PHE A 62 18.41 3.52 0.49
C PHE A 62 18.96 4.93 0.28
N ARG A 63 20.13 5.01 -0.36
CA ARG A 63 20.74 6.29 -0.79
C ARG A 63 19.67 7.13 -1.49
N SER A 64 19.42 8.33 -0.98
CA SER A 64 18.41 9.25 -1.48
C SER A 64 19.03 10.31 -2.39
N VAL A 65 18.21 10.89 -3.26
CA VAL A 65 18.54 12.17 -3.88
C VAL A 65 18.24 13.32 -2.92
N SER A 66 18.76 14.51 -3.18
CA SER A 66 18.40 15.69 -2.38
C SER A 66 16.90 16.03 -2.51
N GLU A 67 16.32 16.65 -1.49
CA GLU A 67 14.92 17.08 -1.49
C GLU A 67 14.56 17.92 -2.72
N LYS A 68 15.42 18.87 -3.09
CA LYS A 68 15.28 19.66 -4.32
C LYS A 68 15.21 18.80 -5.58
N THR A 69 15.99 17.72 -5.65
CA THR A 69 15.97 16.80 -6.80
C THR A 69 14.67 15.99 -6.80
N LYS A 70 14.22 15.53 -5.63
CA LYS A 70 12.94 14.83 -5.45
C LYS A 70 11.76 15.72 -5.90
N GLU A 71 11.72 16.98 -5.45
CA GLU A 71 10.70 17.94 -5.85
C GLU A 71 10.70 18.22 -7.35
N ASN A 72 11.87 18.44 -7.95
CA ASN A 72 12.00 18.65 -9.40
C ASN A 72 11.52 17.43 -10.18
N TYR A 73 11.85 16.23 -9.72
CA TYR A 73 11.39 14.99 -10.32
C TYR A 73 9.85 14.86 -10.24
N LEU A 74 9.26 15.08 -9.06
CA LEU A 74 7.81 15.05 -8.88
C LEU A 74 7.10 16.10 -9.73
N ARG A 75 7.68 17.30 -9.86
CA ARG A 75 7.15 18.36 -10.72
C ARG A 75 7.17 17.97 -12.20
N GLY A 76 8.29 17.38 -12.66
CA GLY A 76 8.40 16.83 -14.01
C GLY A 76 7.36 15.73 -14.28
N MET A 77 7.06 14.92 -13.27
CA MET A 77 6.02 13.89 -13.33
C MET A 77 4.60 14.41 -13.10
N ARG A 78 4.42 15.69 -12.73
CA ARG A 78 3.13 16.28 -12.29
C ARG A 78 2.49 15.52 -11.12
N ALA A 79 3.31 15.04 -10.19
CA ALA A 79 2.95 14.16 -9.08
C ALA A 79 3.24 14.79 -7.69
N THR A 80 3.27 16.12 -7.62
CA THR A 80 3.49 16.86 -6.36
C THR A 80 2.29 16.81 -5.44
N GLU A 81 1.07 16.73 -5.98
CA GLU A 81 -0.17 16.70 -5.18
C GLU A 81 -0.30 15.38 -4.39
N PRO A 82 -0.99 15.38 -3.23
CA PRO A 82 -1.14 14.20 -2.38
C PRO A 82 -1.87 13.03 -3.04
N GLN A 83 -2.83 13.29 -3.95
CA GLN A 83 -3.58 12.20 -4.62
C GLN A 83 -2.77 11.46 -5.70
N TYR A 84 -1.51 11.85 -5.94
CA TYR A 84 -0.65 11.19 -6.89
C TYR A 84 0.53 10.49 -6.22
N ALA A 85 0.81 9.30 -6.70
CA ALA A 85 2.04 8.56 -6.44
C ALA A 85 2.81 8.35 -7.75
N VAL A 86 4.09 8.00 -7.62
CA VAL A 86 4.92 7.60 -8.76
C VAL A 86 5.23 6.12 -8.67
N VAL A 87 4.75 5.37 -9.66
CA VAL A 87 5.13 3.97 -9.86
C VAL A 87 6.41 3.93 -10.69
N ILE A 88 7.41 3.22 -10.20
CA ILE A 88 8.72 3.07 -10.83
C ILE A 88 8.93 1.58 -11.10
N LEU A 89 8.78 1.17 -12.34
CA LEU A 89 9.16 -0.16 -12.81
C LEU A 89 10.70 -0.23 -12.82
N THR A 90 11.27 -1.16 -12.06
CA THR A 90 12.72 -1.24 -11.86
C THR A 90 13.36 -2.36 -12.67
N LYS A 91 14.07 -3.29 -12.04
CA LYS A 91 14.82 -4.37 -12.67
C LYS A 91 13.91 -5.56 -13.00
N GLY A 92 14.35 -6.36 -13.97
CA GLY A 92 13.74 -7.64 -14.30
C GLY A 92 12.83 -7.64 -15.51
N TYR A 93 12.58 -6.48 -16.12
CA TYR A 93 11.81 -6.37 -17.36
C TYR A 93 12.73 -6.55 -18.57
N LYS A 94 12.37 -7.45 -19.48
CA LYS A 94 13.20 -7.93 -20.61
C LYS A 94 12.57 -7.69 -21.98
N GLY A 95 11.64 -6.73 -22.10
CA GLY A 95 10.95 -6.43 -23.35
C GLY A 95 9.53 -7.00 -23.42
N GLU A 96 8.96 -7.48 -22.32
CA GLU A 96 7.55 -7.83 -22.26
C GLU A 96 6.64 -6.59 -22.28
N ASN A 97 5.38 -6.80 -22.67
CA ASN A 97 4.37 -5.76 -22.66
C ASN A 97 3.71 -5.68 -21.28
N ILE A 98 3.99 -4.61 -20.53
CA ILE A 98 3.42 -4.36 -19.21
C ILE A 98 2.26 -3.38 -19.32
N ARG A 99 1.18 -3.67 -18.60
CA ARG A 99 0.05 -2.77 -18.41
C ARG A 99 -0.06 -2.37 -16.93
N LEU A 100 -0.14 -1.06 -16.68
CA LEU A 100 -0.50 -0.49 -15.39
C LEU A 100 -1.89 0.14 -15.54
N LYS A 101 -2.85 -0.37 -14.78
CA LYS A 101 -4.25 0.06 -14.85
C LYS A 101 -4.76 0.33 -13.44
N GLY A 102 -5.42 1.46 -13.25
CA GLY A 102 -6.30 1.64 -12.10
C GLY A 102 -7.66 1.02 -12.38
N ASP A 103 -8.71 1.61 -11.80
CA ASP A 103 -10.10 1.24 -12.03
C ASP A 103 -10.50 1.37 -13.52
N GLU A 104 -10.82 2.59 -13.98
CA GLU A 104 -11.19 2.84 -15.37
C GLU A 104 -10.02 3.33 -16.24
N LYS A 105 -8.95 3.81 -15.60
CA LYS A 105 -7.83 4.47 -16.28
C LYS A 105 -6.65 3.53 -16.49
N THR A 106 -6.16 3.46 -17.72
CA THR A 106 -4.86 2.86 -18.02
C THR A 106 -3.78 3.93 -17.90
N TYR A 107 -2.84 3.74 -16.96
CA TYR A 107 -1.72 4.67 -16.76
C TYR A 107 -0.57 4.40 -17.72
N PHE A 108 -0.37 3.14 -18.08
CA PHE A 108 0.68 2.71 -18.99
C PHE A 108 0.32 1.37 -19.64
N ASN A 109 0.67 1.21 -20.91
CA ASN A 109 0.56 -0.04 -21.66
C ASN A 109 1.63 -0.03 -22.73
N GLY A 110 2.64 -0.88 -22.63
CA GLY A 110 3.70 -0.93 -23.63
C GLY A 110 4.86 -1.85 -23.29
N MET A 111 5.69 -2.08 -24.30
CA MET A 111 6.93 -2.83 -24.18
C MET A 111 7.84 -2.17 -23.14
N THR A 112 8.29 -2.96 -22.18
CA THR A 112 9.03 -2.48 -21.01
C THR A 112 10.33 -3.26 -20.88
N MET A 113 11.45 -2.55 -20.82
CA MET A 113 12.77 -3.13 -20.65
C MET A 113 13.54 -2.30 -19.63
N SER A 114 14.14 -2.97 -18.65
CA SER A 114 14.98 -2.31 -17.66
C SER A 114 16.25 -1.78 -18.32
N ASP A 115 16.57 -0.51 -18.09
CA ASP A 115 17.87 0.03 -18.43
C ASP A 115 18.95 -0.65 -17.56
N LEU A 116 20.01 -1.16 -18.19
CA LEU A 116 21.02 -1.97 -17.50
C LEU A 116 21.88 -1.15 -16.52
N LYS A 117 22.02 0.16 -16.76
CA LYS A 117 22.85 1.05 -15.95
C LYS A 117 22.08 1.49 -14.71
N THR A 118 20.91 2.08 -14.91
CA THR A 118 20.07 2.66 -13.87
C THR A 118 19.19 1.63 -13.16
N GLY A 119 18.89 0.52 -13.82
CA GLY A 119 17.94 -0.48 -13.34
C GLY A 119 16.49 0.01 -13.36
N ILE A 120 16.18 1.10 -14.06
CA ILE A 120 14.81 1.63 -14.22
C ILE A 120 14.29 1.26 -15.60
N ALA A 121 13.08 0.74 -15.67
CA ALA A 121 12.38 0.45 -16.91
C ALA A 121 11.39 1.56 -17.31
N LYS A 122 10.62 2.06 -16.32
CA LYS A 122 9.61 3.10 -16.56
C LYS A 122 9.25 3.81 -15.26
N SER A 123 8.91 5.09 -15.35
CA SER A 123 8.24 5.81 -14.28
C SER A 123 6.90 6.35 -14.79
N VAL A 124 5.86 6.22 -13.97
CA VAL A 124 4.50 6.58 -14.32
C VAL A 124 3.82 7.23 -13.12
N ARG A 125 3.17 8.37 -13.35
CA ARG A 125 2.29 8.98 -12.35
C ARG A 125 0.97 8.21 -12.31
N VAL A 126 0.53 7.85 -11.11
CA VAL A 126 -0.75 7.19 -10.86
C VAL A 126 -1.57 7.99 -9.86
N ASP A 127 -2.90 7.91 -9.97
CA ASP A 127 -3.82 8.31 -8.90
C ASP A 127 -3.80 7.22 -7.83
N ASN A 128 -3.65 7.59 -6.56
CA ASN A 128 -3.56 6.65 -5.45
C ASN A 128 -4.90 6.41 -4.72
N SER A 129 -6.00 7.02 -5.18
CA SER A 129 -7.32 6.82 -4.58
C SER A 129 -7.98 5.48 -4.95
N LYS A 130 -7.41 4.76 -5.92
CA LYS A 130 -7.91 3.49 -6.45
C LYS A 130 -6.81 2.46 -6.47
N ASP A 131 -7.23 1.19 -6.44
CA ASP A 131 -6.32 0.06 -6.59
C ASP A 131 -5.59 0.14 -7.92
N LEU A 132 -4.35 -0.34 -7.92
CA LEU A 132 -3.51 -0.38 -9.10
C LEU A 132 -3.21 -1.85 -9.45
N VAL A 133 -3.54 -2.22 -10.67
CA VAL A 133 -3.22 -3.52 -11.23
C VAL A 133 -2.02 -3.38 -12.16
N ILE A 134 -0.95 -4.13 -11.88
CA ILE A 134 0.11 -4.40 -12.85
C ILE A 134 -0.16 -5.76 -13.51
N HIS A 135 -0.10 -5.79 -14.83
CA HIS A 135 -0.31 -6.99 -15.63
C HIS A 135 0.81 -7.16 -16.65
N ASP A 136 1.39 -8.36 -16.69
CA ASP A 136 2.31 -8.78 -17.74
C ASP A 136 1.54 -9.55 -18.81
N ASN A 137 1.35 -8.92 -19.98
CA ASN A 137 0.59 -9.52 -21.07
C ASN A 137 1.29 -10.75 -21.68
N PHE A 138 2.60 -10.93 -21.47
CA PHE A 138 3.33 -12.09 -21.98
C PHE A 138 3.06 -13.34 -21.15
N THR A 139 3.07 -13.21 -19.82
CA THR A 139 2.84 -14.33 -18.90
C THR A 139 1.39 -14.47 -18.44
N GLY A 140 0.57 -13.44 -18.66
CA GLY A 140 -0.81 -13.35 -18.16
C GLY A 140 -0.90 -13.10 -16.64
N LYS A 141 0.24 -12.92 -15.97
CA LYS A 141 0.30 -12.72 -14.52
C LYS A 141 -0.03 -11.29 -14.13
N SER A 142 -0.73 -11.13 -13.01
CA SER A 142 -1.15 -9.84 -12.47
C SER A 142 -0.82 -9.73 -11.00
N LEU A 143 -0.65 -8.50 -10.52
CA LEU A 143 -0.65 -8.14 -9.12
C LEU A 143 -1.52 -6.91 -8.92
N THR A 144 -2.42 -6.96 -7.93
CA THR A 144 -3.19 -5.81 -7.47
C THR A 144 -2.48 -5.21 -6.26
N ILE A 145 -2.32 -3.89 -6.26
CA ILE A 145 -1.81 -3.11 -5.13
C ILE A 145 -2.98 -2.26 -4.62
N GLU A 146 -3.37 -2.50 -3.38
CA GLU A 146 -4.51 -1.85 -2.76
C GLU A 146 -4.28 -0.36 -2.55
N SER A 147 -5.34 0.42 -2.71
CA SER A 147 -5.28 1.88 -2.64
C SER A 147 -4.79 2.39 -1.29
N ASP A 148 -5.04 1.67 -0.21
CA ASP A 148 -4.71 2.12 1.14
C ASP A 148 -3.20 2.17 1.35
N HIS A 149 -2.47 1.17 0.84
CA HIS A 149 -1.01 1.22 0.79
C HIS A 149 -0.48 2.26 -0.23
N LEU A 150 -1.17 2.48 -1.36
CA LEU A 150 -0.77 3.49 -2.36
C LEU A 150 -0.87 4.93 -1.83
N LYS A 151 -1.84 5.21 -0.95
CA LYS A 151 -2.02 6.54 -0.33
C LYS A 151 -0.91 6.89 0.64
N MET A 152 -0.31 5.89 1.28
CA MET A 152 0.71 6.11 2.30
C MET A 152 2.05 6.58 1.71
N PHE A 153 2.42 6.14 0.51
CA PHE A 153 3.77 6.34 0.00
C PHE A 153 3.82 7.12 -1.31
N LYS A 154 4.85 7.96 -1.47
CA LYS A 154 5.02 8.76 -2.69
C LYS A 154 5.63 7.95 -3.85
N PHE A 155 6.48 6.97 -3.57
CA PHE A 155 7.17 6.15 -4.57
C PHE A 155 6.90 4.66 -4.37
N ILE A 156 6.44 4.01 -5.44
CA ILE A 156 6.09 2.59 -5.46
C ILE A 156 7.02 1.92 -6.46
N TYR A 157 8.03 1.20 -5.99
CA TYR A 157 8.98 0.51 -6.85
C TYR A 157 8.50 -0.91 -7.12
N ILE A 158 8.42 -1.30 -8.39
CA ILE A 158 7.99 -2.66 -8.77
C ILE A 158 9.15 -3.34 -9.48
N LEU A 159 9.75 -4.32 -8.80
CA LEU A 159 10.74 -5.23 -9.36
C LEU A 159 10.04 -6.45 -9.94
N LYS A 160 10.53 -6.94 -11.08
CA LYS A 160 10.08 -8.20 -11.63
C LYS A 160 11.09 -9.31 -11.33
N ASN A 161 10.67 -10.34 -10.61
CA ASN A 161 11.43 -11.57 -10.43
C ASN A 161 10.86 -12.68 -11.32
N ASN A 162 11.45 -12.86 -12.50
CA ASN A 162 11.02 -13.90 -13.45
C ASN A 162 11.27 -15.34 -12.95
N SER A 163 11.99 -15.51 -11.83
CA SER A 163 12.15 -16.83 -11.21
C SER A 163 10.93 -17.24 -10.39
N ASP A 164 10.09 -16.29 -10.00
CA ASP A 164 8.83 -16.55 -9.28
C ASP A 164 7.74 -16.88 -10.28
N LYS A 165 7.15 -18.09 -10.14
CA LYS A 165 6.19 -18.63 -11.10
C LYS A 165 4.74 -18.22 -10.79
N GLU A 166 4.46 -17.81 -9.56
CA GLU A 166 3.11 -17.44 -9.14
C GLU A 166 2.89 -15.95 -9.32
N VAL A 167 3.67 -15.12 -8.63
CA VAL A 167 3.57 -13.65 -8.67
C VAL A 167 4.96 -13.07 -8.95
N PRO A 168 5.29 -12.72 -10.20
CA PRO A 168 6.63 -12.28 -10.55
C PRO A 168 6.93 -10.84 -10.12
N PHE A 169 6.07 -10.19 -9.33
CA PHE A 169 6.20 -8.79 -8.94
C PHE A 169 6.51 -8.67 -7.45
N ARG A 170 7.54 -7.88 -7.14
CA ARG A 170 7.86 -7.45 -5.77
C ARG A 170 7.73 -5.94 -5.66
N VAL A 171 6.98 -5.49 -4.68
CA VAL A 171 6.68 -4.09 -4.45
C VAL A 171 7.51 -3.55 -3.30
N THR A 172 8.06 -2.35 -3.47
CA THR A 172 8.70 -1.62 -2.38
C THR A 172 8.06 -0.25 -2.28
N PHE A 173 7.42 0.01 -1.15
CA PHE A 173 6.82 1.28 -0.81
C PHE A 173 7.86 2.18 -0.14
N SER A 174 7.88 3.47 -0.51
CA SER A 174 8.87 4.40 0.00
C SER A 174 8.46 5.87 -0.18
N ASN A 175 8.94 6.72 0.71
CA ASN A 175 8.91 8.18 0.57
C ASN A 175 10.21 8.76 0.01
N THR A 176 11.21 7.90 -0.21
CA THR A 176 12.53 8.25 -0.71
C THR A 176 12.63 7.98 -2.22
N LEU A 177 13.17 8.96 -2.96
CA LEU A 177 13.50 8.77 -4.37
C LEU A 177 14.92 8.22 -4.53
N ARG A 178 15.03 7.05 -5.16
CA ARG A 178 16.31 6.40 -5.49
C ARG A 178 17.03 7.21 -6.58
N PRO A 179 18.36 7.43 -6.45
CA PRO A 179 19.18 7.93 -7.53
C PRO A 179 19.13 6.98 -8.72
N VAL A 180 18.84 7.53 -9.89
CA VAL A 180 19.10 6.89 -11.18
C VAL A 180 20.57 7.11 -11.49
N LEU A 181 21.41 6.11 -11.20
CA LEU A 181 22.87 6.15 -11.46
C LEU A 181 23.20 5.58 -12.84
#